data_AF-A0A662TZY2-F1
#
_entry.id   AF-A0A662TZY2-F1
#
_cell.length_a   1.000
_cell.length_b   1.000
_cell.length_c   1.000
_cell.angle_alpha   90.00
_cell.angle_beta   90.00
_cell.angle_gamma   90.00
#
_symmetry.space_group_name_H-M   'P 1'
#
loop_
_entity.id
_entity.type
_entity.pdbx_description
1 polymer ?
#
loop_
_entity_poly.entity_id
_entity_poly.type
_entity_poly.pdbx_seq_one_letter_code
_entity_poly.pdbx_strand_id
1 'polypeptide(L)'
;MFNAVIDWNKQGKGKAFAIGQDASQEWYAPEYIPLSGAKRVDVAVYTAIEMVVKGTWKGGIITLGLKEEGVGIWDLDGVKWFAELAKETGQLKDMTPDDVYNTVKSLREQYIKDYVWDLVNELAEKIKKGEIAFKTPMTHEEYDAIISELLKGNLNAALEKGSVT
;
A
#
# COMPACT_ATOMS: atom_id res chain seq x y z
N MET A 1 16.78 -4.65 -1.45
CA MET A 1 15.90 -3.46 -1.53
C MET A 1 15.55 -2.87 -0.15
N PHE A 2 15.75 -3.58 0.97
CA PHE A 2 15.46 -3.04 2.32
C PHE A 2 16.69 -3.01 3.26
N ASN A 3 17.92 -3.03 2.71
CA ASN A 3 19.13 -3.08 3.53
C ASN A 3 19.26 -1.86 4.45
N ALA A 4 18.83 -0.68 4.02
CA ALA A 4 18.90 0.53 4.84
C ALA A 4 18.14 0.41 6.17
N VAL A 5 16.92 -0.13 6.17
CA VAL A 5 16.15 -0.32 7.41
C VAL A 5 16.73 -1.45 8.26
N ILE A 6 17.19 -2.54 7.63
CA ILE A 6 17.84 -3.66 8.34
C ILE A 6 19.11 -3.18 9.04
N ASP A 7 19.98 -2.47 8.32
CA ASP A 7 21.25 -1.97 8.82
C ASP A 7 21.05 -0.91 9.91
N TRP A 8 20.06 -0.02 9.77
CA TRP A 8 19.71 0.97 10.79
C TRP A 8 19.38 0.30 12.14
N ASN A 9 18.51 -0.71 12.11
CA ASN A 9 18.09 -1.43 13.31
C ASN A 9 19.26 -2.25 13.90
N LYS A 10 20.06 -2.94 13.07
CA LYS A 10 21.23 -3.72 13.52
C LYS A 10 22.33 -2.87 14.15
N GLN A 11 22.51 -1.64 13.67
CA GLN A 11 23.48 -0.70 14.23
C GLN A 11 23.04 -0.10 15.58
N GLY A 12 21.84 -0.42 16.07
CA GLY A 12 21.34 0.08 17.35
C GLY A 12 21.02 1.58 17.33
N LYS A 13 20.77 2.18 16.16
CA LYS A 13 20.46 3.62 15.99
C LYS A 13 18.99 3.96 16.32
N GLY A 14 18.32 3.10 17.07
CA GLY A 14 16.87 3.15 17.32
C GLY A 14 16.08 2.24 16.38
N LYS A 15 14.78 2.08 16.68
CA LYS A 15 13.87 1.25 15.87
C LYS A 15 13.42 2.05 14.64
N ALA A 16 13.58 1.48 13.46
CA ALA A 16 13.06 2.03 12.21
C ALA A 16 12.23 0.99 11.47
N PHE A 17 11.25 1.46 10.70
CA PHE A 17 10.39 0.64 9.86
C PHE A 17 10.46 1.10 8.41
N ALA A 18 10.19 0.18 7.48
CA ALA A 18 9.92 0.48 6.10
C ALA A 18 8.50 0.06 5.75
N ILE A 19 7.92 0.67 4.72
CA ILE A 19 6.61 0.29 4.17
C ILE A 19 6.87 -0.15 2.73
N GLY A 20 6.40 -1.34 2.37
CA GLY A 20 6.51 -1.82 1.00
C GLY A 20 5.41 -1.23 0.10
N GLN A 21 5.53 -1.48 -1.21
CA GLN A 21 4.61 -0.96 -2.21
C GLN A 21 4.40 -1.97 -3.34
N ASP A 22 3.23 -1.91 -3.96
CA ASP A 22 2.71 -2.78 -5.01
C ASP A 22 2.36 -4.19 -4.52
N ALA A 23 3.38 -5.00 -4.20
CA ALA A 23 3.22 -6.32 -3.61
C ALA A 23 3.27 -6.27 -2.08
N SER A 24 2.84 -7.33 -1.40
CA SER A 24 3.25 -7.53 0.00
C SER A 24 4.74 -7.87 0.00
N GLN A 25 5.51 -7.06 0.71
CA GLN A 25 6.98 -7.17 0.78
C GLN A 25 7.46 -7.49 2.20
N GLU A 26 6.52 -7.68 3.13
CA GLU A 26 6.78 -7.97 4.53
C GLU A 26 7.69 -9.19 4.71
N TRP A 27 7.54 -10.21 3.84
CA TRP A 27 8.37 -11.43 3.85
C TRP A 27 9.87 -11.17 3.71
N TYR A 28 10.29 -10.02 3.17
CA TYR A 28 11.71 -9.70 2.98
C TYR A 28 12.43 -9.35 4.29
N ALA A 29 11.74 -8.67 5.20
CA ALA A 29 12.24 -8.31 6.52
C ALA A 29 11.08 -8.14 7.52
N PRO A 30 10.43 -9.24 7.95
CA PRO A 30 9.15 -9.20 8.68
C PRO A 30 9.19 -8.39 9.98
N GLU A 31 10.36 -8.29 10.62
CA GLU A 31 10.55 -7.51 11.86
C GLU A 31 10.60 -5.99 11.66
N TYR A 32 10.76 -5.53 10.41
CA TYR A 32 11.00 -4.13 10.06
C TYR A 32 10.03 -3.60 9.00
N ILE A 33 9.16 -4.45 8.44
CA ILE A 33 8.16 -4.06 7.44
C ILE A 33 6.79 -4.48 7.95
N PRO A 34 6.04 -3.59 8.64
CA PRO A 34 4.72 -3.93 9.16
C PRO A 34 3.61 -3.92 8.11
N LEU A 35 3.78 -3.16 7.02
CA LEU A 35 2.74 -2.90 6.03
C LEU A 35 3.35 -2.76 4.63
N SER A 36 2.57 -3.15 3.63
CA SER A 36 2.75 -2.77 2.24
C SER A 36 1.49 -2.14 1.67
N GLY A 37 1.65 -1.07 0.89
CA GLY A 37 0.61 -0.57 0.00
C GLY A 37 0.40 -1.52 -1.17
N ALA A 38 -0.82 -1.95 -1.42
CA ALA A 38 -1.18 -2.79 -2.55
C ALA A 38 -1.36 -1.94 -3.81
N LYS A 39 -0.89 -2.46 -4.95
CA LYS A 39 -1.22 -1.98 -6.29
C LYS A 39 -1.41 -3.18 -7.21
N ARG A 40 -2.65 -3.41 -7.63
CA ARG A 40 -3.07 -4.62 -8.35
C ARG A 40 -2.77 -4.58 -9.84
N VAL A 41 -1.50 -4.37 -10.18
CA VAL A 41 -1.00 -4.41 -11.57
C VAL A 41 -1.18 -5.81 -12.16
N ASP A 42 -1.05 -6.85 -11.34
CA ASP A 42 -1.36 -8.24 -11.66
C ASP A 42 -2.78 -8.39 -12.22
N VAL A 43 -3.77 -7.82 -11.53
CA VAL A 43 -5.17 -7.85 -11.96
C VAL A 43 -5.36 -6.99 -13.21
N ALA A 44 -4.78 -5.79 -13.26
CA ALA A 44 -4.92 -4.92 -14.43
C ALA A 44 -4.41 -5.58 -15.72
N VAL A 45 -3.27 -6.27 -15.66
CA VAL A 45 -2.71 -7.02 -16.80
C VAL A 45 -3.58 -8.22 -17.16
N TYR A 46 -4.01 -9.00 -16.17
CA TYR A 46 -4.89 -10.15 -16.39
C TYR A 46 -6.19 -9.72 -17.07
N THR A 47 -6.87 -8.70 -16.54
CA THR A 47 -8.13 -8.19 -17.07
C THR A 47 -7.97 -7.65 -18.49
N ALA A 48 -6.88 -6.96 -18.80
CA ALA A 48 -6.62 -6.48 -20.16
C ALA A 48 -6.48 -7.64 -21.17
N ILE A 49 -5.76 -8.70 -20.80
CA ILE A 49 -5.61 -9.91 -21.63
C ILE A 49 -6.98 -10.61 -21.78
N GLU A 50 -7.71 -10.75 -20.67
CA GLU A 50 -9.02 -11.38 -20.65
C GLU A 50 -10.01 -10.68 -21.59
N MET A 51 -10.02 -9.35 -21.61
CA MET A 51 -10.87 -8.56 -22.52
C MET A 51 -10.58 -8.86 -24.00
N VAL A 52 -9.32 -9.05 -24.37
CA VAL A 52 -8.94 -9.41 -25.74
C VAL A 52 -9.40 -10.83 -26.07
N VAL A 53 -9.12 -11.80 -25.18
CA VAL A 53 -9.52 -13.20 -25.36
C VAL A 53 -11.03 -13.35 -25.50
N LYS A 54 -11.81 -12.60 -24.71
CA LYS A 54 -13.28 -12.61 -24.75
C LYS A 54 -13.88 -11.76 -25.86
N GLY A 55 -13.07 -11.03 -26.64
CA GLY A 55 -13.55 -10.11 -27.68
C GLY A 55 -14.32 -8.90 -27.13
N THR A 56 -14.12 -8.55 -25.86
CA THR A 56 -14.80 -7.42 -25.18
C THR A 56 -13.92 -6.19 -25.01
N TRP A 57 -12.73 -6.18 -25.61
CA TRP A 57 -11.78 -5.07 -25.51
C TRP A 57 -12.37 -3.76 -26.03
N LYS A 58 -12.08 -2.67 -25.32
CA LYS A 58 -12.43 -1.29 -25.68
C LYS A 58 -11.25 -0.37 -25.38
N GLY A 59 -10.95 0.53 -26.31
CA GLY A 59 -9.98 1.60 -26.07
C GLY A 59 -10.52 2.62 -25.06
N GLY A 60 -9.62 3.27 -24.30
CA GLY A 60 -9.97 4.25 -23.29
C GLY A 60 -9.02 4.23 -22.10
N ILE A 61 -9.37 4.99 -21.05
CA ILE A 61 -8.64 5.02 -19.78
C ILE A 61 -9.51 4.32 -18.73
N ILE A 62 -8.90 3.41 -17.97
CA ILE A 62 -9.50 2.77 -16.80
C ILE A 62 -8.73 3.27 -15.58
N THR A 63 -9.42 3.99 -14.70
CA THR A 63 -8.85 4.46 -13.43
C THR A 63 -9.21 3.47 -12.33
N LEU A 64 -8.21 3.05 -11.56
CA LEU A 64 -8.36 2.04 -10.51
C LEU A 64 -7.93 2.64 -9.17
N GLY A 65 -8.86 2.78 -8.24
CA GLY A 65 -8.64 3.26 -6.89
C GLY A 65 -9.00 2.24 -5.81
N LEU A 66 -9.28 2.72 -4.60
CA LEU A 66 -9.75 1.90 -3.48
C LEU A 66 -11.12 1.25 -3.77
N LYS A 67 -11.95 1.89 -4.60
CA LYS A 67 -13.29 1.40 -4.95
C LYS A 67 -13.23 0.22 -5.92
N GLU A 68 -12.30 0.25 -6.86
CA GLU A 68 -12.06 -0.81 -7.84
C GLU A 68 -11.10 -1.89 -7.31
N GLU A 69 -10.71 -1.80 -6.03
CA GLU A 69 -9.71 -2.68 -5.38
C GLU A 69 -8.35 -2.70 -6.11
N GLY A 70 -8.06 -1.67 -6.89
CA GLY A 70 -6.80 -1.54 -7.64
C GLY A 70 -5.63 -1.10 -6.79
N VAL A 71 -5.92 -0.44 -5.66
CA VAL A 71 -4.96 -0.09 -4.62
C VAL A 71 -5.54 -0.41 -3.24
N GLY A 72 -4.69 -0.52 -2.22
CA GLY A 72 -5.12 -0.83 -0.86
C GLY A 72 -3.95 -0.98 0.11
N ILE A 73 -4.19 -1.64 1.24
CA ILE A 73 -3.17 -2.09 2.19
C ILE A 73 -3.28 -3.60 2.26
N TRP A 74 -2.17 -4.33 2.17
CA TRP A 74 -2.19 -5.79 2.31
C TRP A 74 -2.61 -6.20 3.73
N ASP A 75 -3.63 -7.04 3.82
CA ASP A 75 -4.00 -7.73 5.06
C ASP A 75 -3.03 -8.88 5.36
N LEU A 76 -3.25 -9.58 6.47
CA LEU A 76 -2.35 -10.66 6.89
C LEU A 76 -2.44 -11.88 5.95
N ASP A 77 -3.58 -12.09 5.29
CA ASP A 77 -3.75 -13.18 4.32
C ASP A 77 -2.94 -12.89 3.04
N GLY A 78 -2.97 -11.65 2.55
CA GLY A 78 -2.10 -11.18 1.47
C GLY A 78 -0.62 -11.29 1.83
N VAL A 79 -0.24 -10.95 3.07
CA VAL A 79 1.13 -11.14 3.58
C VAL A 79 1.55 -12.60 3.48
N LYS A 80 0.70 -13.52 3.92
CA LYS A 80 0.98 -14.96 3.85
C LYS A 80 1.09 -15.45 2.41
N TRP A 81 0.18 -15.04 1.53
CA TRP A 81 0.18 -15.43 0.12
C TRP A 81 1.49 -15.03 -0.58
N PHE A 82 1.98 -13.80 -0.36
CA PHE A 82 3.25 -13.37 -0.96
C PHE A 82 4.46 -14.07 -0.32
N ALA A 83 4.39 -14.40 0.97
CA ALA A 83 5.43 -15.19 1.63
C ALA A 83 5.48 -16.63 1.10
N GLU A 84 4.34 -17.25 0.78
CA GLU A 84 4.25 -18.55 0.10
C GLU A 84 4.93 -18.50 -1.27
N LEU A 85 4.62 -17.49 -2.09
CA LEU A 85 5.28 -17.30 -3.38
C LEU A 85 6.80 -17.09 -3.24
N ALA A 86 7.22 -16.30 -2.26
CA ALA A 86 8.65 -16.12 -1.95
C ALA A 86 9.32 -17.43 -1.51
N LYS A 87 8.60 -18.31 -0.82
CA LYS A 87 9.08 -19.64 -0.44
C LYS A 87 9.23 -20.56 -1.65
N GLU A 88 8.20 -20.62 -2.50
CA GLU A 88 8.18 -21.43 -3.73
C GLU A 88 9.31 -21.04 -4.69
N THR A 89 9.62 -19.74 -4.77
CA THR A 89 10.71 -19.21 -5.59
C THR A 89 12.09 -19.28 -4.92
N GLY A 90 12.18 -19.85 -3.72
CA GLY A 90 13.44 -20.03 -2.97
C GLY A 90 14.06 -18.75 -2.41
N GLN A 91 13.30 -17.65 -2.39
CA GLN A 91 13.74 -16.35 -1.86
C GLN A 91 13.54 -16.23 -0.35
N LEU A 92 12.54 -16.94 0.22
CA LEU A 92 12.33 -17.05 1.66
C LEU A 92 13.04 -18.29 2.23
N LYS A 93 14.22 -18.10 2.83
CA LYS A 93 15.08 -19.21 3.29
C LYS A 93 14.87 -19.56 4.76
N ASP A 94 15.01 -18.57 5.64
CA ASP A 94 15.18 -18.77 7.08
C ASP A 94 13.86 -18.81 7.86
N MET A 95 12.73 -18.61 7.17
CA MET A 95 11.39 -18.55 7.77
C MET A 95 10.39 -19.35 6.94
N THR A 96 9.27 -19.70 7.57
CA THR A 96 8.05 -20.16 6.90
C THR A 96 7.09 -19.00 6.63
N PRO A 97 6.13 -19.14 5.71
CA PRO A 97 5.06 -18.15 5.53
C PRO A 97 4.27 -17.87 6.82
N ASP A 98 4.08 -18.87 7.69
CA ASP A 98 3.42 -18.70 8.98
C ASP A 98 4.27 -17.88 9.96
N ASP A 99 5.60 -18.06 9.96
CA ASP A 99 6.49 -17.22 10.76
C ASP A 99 6.42 -15.75 10.32
N VAL A 100 6.37 -15.50 9.00
CA VAL A 100 6.19 -14.15 8.44
C VAL A 100 4.85 -13.57 8.92
N TYR A 101 3.75 -14.32 8.75
CA TYR A 101 2.41 -13.90 9.20
C TYR A 101 2.40 -13.51 10.69
N ASN A 102 2.92 -14.39 11.55
CA ASN A 102 2.89 -14.17 13.00
C ASN A 102 3.78 -13.00 13.42
N THR A 103 4.94 -12.84 12.78
CA THR A 103 5.86 -11.72 13.04
C THR A 103 5.20 -10.39 12.67
N VAL A 104 4.60 -10.32 11.47
CA VAL A 104 3.93 -9.09 10.99
C VAL A 104 2.70 -8.78 11.83
N LYS A 105 1.90 -9.80 12.19
CA LYS A 105 0.76 -9.65 13.10
C LYS A 105 1.20 -9.03 14.43
N SER A 106 2.21 -9.63 15.08
CA SER A 106 2.73 -9.11 16.35
C SER A 106 3.27 -7.68 16.21
N LEU A 107 3.89 -7.36 15.07
CA LEU A 107 4.43 -6.03 14.82
C LEU A 107 3.32 -4.99 14.64
N ARG A 108 2.25 -5.32 13.90
CA ARG A 108 1.07 -4.47 13.75
C ARG A 108 0.39 -4.23 15.09
N GLU A 109 0.17 -5.28 15.88
CA GLU A 109 -0.46 -5.18 17.23
C GLU A 109 0.36 -4.31 18.19
N GLN A 110 1.69 -4.40 18.14
CA GLN A 110 2.56 -3.63 19.02
C GLN A 110 2.58 -2.13 18.67
N TYR A 111 2.69 -1.82 17.37
CA TYR A 111 3.02 -0.47 16.91
C TYR A 111 1.85 0.32 16.30
N ILE A 112 0.78 -0.34 15.86
CA ILE A 112 -0.38 0.32 15.25
C ILE A 112 -1.57 0.21 16.20
N LYS A 113 -2.01 1.37 16.72
CA LYS A 113 -3.12 1.43 17.68
C LYS A 113 -4.47 1.36 16.98
N ASP A 114 -5.47 0.85 17.67
CA ASP A 114 -6.84 0.67 17.13
C ASP A 114 -7.41 1.94 16.50
N TYR A 115 -7.23 3.10 17.15
CA TYR A 115 -7.72 4.38 16.61
C TYR A 115 -7.09 4.74 15.25
N VAL A 116 -5.89 4.23 14.93
CA VAL A 116 -5.26 4.45 13.62
C VAL A 116 -6.02 3.69 12.55
N TRP A 117 -6.44 2.45 12.85
CA TRP A 117 -7.27 1.67 11.94
C TRP A 117 -8.63 2.32 11.72
N ASP A 118 -9.23 2.89 12.76
CA ASP A 118 -10.49 3.64 12.64
C ASP A 118 -10.34 4.82 11.69
N LEU A 119 -9.29 5.64 11.84
CA LEU A 119 -9.00 6.77 10.96
C LEU A 119 -8.78 6.34 9.51
N VAL A 120 -7.99 5.28 9.29
CA VAL A 120 -7.71 4.75 7.95
C VAL A 120 -9.00 4.23 7.30
N ASN A 121 -9.82 3.49 8.04
CA ASN A 121 -11.06 2.93 7.53
C ASN A 121 -12.10 4.02 7.23
N GLU A 122 -12.23 5.02 8.10
CA GLU A 122 -13.11 6.16 7.86
C GLU A 122 -12.71 6.91 6.58
N LEU A 123 -11.42 7.22 6.41
CA LEU A 123 -10.92 7.89 5.22
C LEU A 123 -11.11 7.04 3.97
N ALA A 124 -10.80 5.74 4.04
CA ALA A 124 -10.98 4.81 2.92
C ALA A 124 -12.45 4.75 2.48
N GLU A 125 -13.40 4.72 3.41
CA GLU A 125 -14.83 4.73 3.09
C GLU A 125 -15.28 6.04 2.46
N LYS A 126 -14.81 7.19 2.96
CA LYS A 126 -15.08 8.49 2.31
C LYS A 126 -14.57 8.55 0.88
N ILE A 127 -13.39 7.99 0.61
CA ILE A 127 -12.81 7.90 -0.73
C ILE A 127 -13.65 6.97 -1.62
N LYS A 128 -13.97 5.76 -1.14
CA LYS A 128 -14.78 4.78 -1.92
C LYS A 128 -16.17 5.29 -2.26
N LYS A 129 -16.79 6.07 -1.36
CA LYS A 129 -18.09 6.73 -1.58
C LYS A 129 -17.99 7.98 -2.48
N GLY A 130 -16.77 8.43 -2.79
CA GLY A 130 -16.54 9.67 -3.55
C GLY A 130 -16.94 10.93 -2.78
N GLU A 131 -16.99 10.86 -1.44
CA GLU A 131 -17.15 12.03 -0.57
C GLU A 131 -15.86 12.85 -0.55
N ILE A 132 -14.71 12.16 -0.64
CA ILE A 132 -13.38 12.74 -0.86
C ILE A 132 -12.86 12.27 -2.22
N ALA A 133 -12.29 13.20 -3.00
CA ALA A 133 -11.55 12.89 -4.21
C ALA A 133 -10.30 13.77 -4.33
N PHE A 134 -9.19 13.18 -4.79
CA PHE A 134 -7.90 13.86 -4.94
C PHE A 134 -7.78 14.52 -6.31
N LYS A 135 -7.08 15.66 -6.35
CA LYS A 135 -6.67 16.29 -7.61
C LYS A 135 -5.68 15.39 -8.36
N THR A 136 -5.74 15.46 -9.69
CA THR A 136 -4.69 14.92 -10.56
C THR A 136 -3.89 16.10 -11.12
N PRO A 137 -2.76 16.49 -10.50
CA PRO A 137 -2.00 17.65 -10.96
C PRO A 137 -1.44 17.40 -12.36
N MET A 138 -1.66 18.35 -13.26
CA MET A 138 -1.25 18.22 -14.67
C MET A 138 0.13 18.84 -14.94
N THR A 139 0.65 19.62 -13.99
CA THR A 139 1.97 20.25 -14.07
C THR A 139 2.77 20.03 -12.78
N HIS A 140 4.09 20.15 -12.89
CA HIS A 140 4.96 20.08 -11.71
C HIS A 140 4.75 21.26 -10.76
N GLU A 141 4.46 22.45 -11.31
CA GLU A 141 4.15 23.64 -10.51
C GLU A 141 2.88 23.45 -9.66
N GLU A 142 1.85 22.81 -10.22
CA GLU A 142 0.64 22.48 -9.46
C GLU A 142 0.93 21.45 -8.37
N TYR A 143 1.72 20.42 -8.68
CA TYR A 143 2.20 19.45 -7.68
C TYR A 143 2.94 20.16 -6.53
N ASP A 144 3.91 21.02 -6.83
CA ASP A 144 4.70 21.73 -5.82
C ASP A 144 3.83 22.66 -4.97
N ALA A 145 2.85 23.33 -5.58
CA ALA A 145 1.89 24.17 -4.87
C ALA A 145 1.03 23.36 -3.89
N ILE A 146 0.53 22.19 -4.31
CA ILE A 146 -0.22 21.27 -3.42
C ILE A 146 0.68 20.82 -2.26
N ILE A 147 1.91 20.37 -2.54
CA ILE A 147 2.83 19.92 -1.49
C ILE A 147 3.16 21.05 -0.50
N SER A 148 3.39 22.27 -0.99
CA SER A 148 3.65 23.43 -0.14
C SER A 148 2.52 23.71 0.84
N GLU A 149 1.27 23.58 0.40
CA GLU A 149 0.09 23.72 1.27
C GLU A 149 -0.07 22.56 2.25
N LEU A 150 0.18 21.32 1.81
CA LEU A 150 0.16 20.15 2.70
C LEU A 150 1.19 20.27 3.84
N LEU A 151 2.39 20.77 3.54
CA LEU A 151 3.43 21.02 4.55
C LEU A 151 3.02 22.10 5.58
N LYS A 152 2.08 22.97 5.25
CA LYS A 152 1.47 23.95 6.17
C LYS A 152 0.27 23.39 6.93
N GLY A 153 -0.09 22.12 6.72
CA GLY A 153 -1.24 21.46 7.34
C GLY A 153 -2.56 21.65 6.60
N ASN A 154 -2.56 22.28 5.42
CA ASN A 154 -3.77 22.44 4.61
C ASN A 154 -4.06 21.17 3.79
N LEU A 155 -4.62 20.15 4.46
CA LEU A 155 -4.94 18.84 3.85
C LEU A 155 -5.87 18.96 2.65
N ASN A 156 -6.79 19.93 2.67
CA ASN A 156 -7.79 20.14 1.63
C ASN A 156 -7.19 20.65 0.30
N ALA A 157 -5.94 21.13 0.31
CA ALA A 157 -5.27 21.59 -0.91
C ALA A 157 -5.12 20.49 -1.97
N ALA A 158 -5.00 19.23 -1.53
CA ALA A 158 -4.86 18.07 -2.41
C ALA A 158 -6.21 17.54 -2.95
N LEU A 159 -7.34 18.07 -2.50
CA LEU A 159 -8.66 17.54 -2.82
C LEU A 159 -9.34 18.35 -3.92
N GLU A 160 -9.95 17.66 -4.87
CA GLU A 160 -10.88 18.26 -5.83
C GLU A 160 -12.32 18.28 -5.27
N LYS A 161 -12.62 17.37 -4.34
CA LYS A 161 -13.92 17.22 -3.70
C LYS A 161 -13.75 16.75 -2.25
N GLY A 162 -14.62 17.25 -1.37
CA GLY A 162 -14.65 16.88 0.04
C GLY A 162 -13.71 17.70 0.90
N SER A 163 -13.62 17.32 2.17
CA SER A 163 -12.70 17.93 3.14
C SER A 163 -12.26 16.93 4.21
N VAL A 164 -11.05 17.10 4.71
CA VAL A 164 -10.55 16.49 5.94
C VAL A 164 -10.57 17.58 7.02
N THR A 165 -11.21 17.27 8.15
CA THR A 165 -11.32 18.11 9.34
C THR A 165 -10.40 17.61 10.44
#